data_AF-A0A4P7WTN3-F1
#
_entry.id   AF-A0A4P7WTN3-F1
#
_cell.length_a   1.000
_cell.length_b   1.000
_cell.length_c   1.000
_cell.angle_alpha   90.00
_cell.angle_beta   90.00
_cell.angle_gamma   90.00
#
_symmetry.space_group_name_H-M   'P 1'
#
loop_
_entity.id
_entity.type
_entity.pdbx_description
1 polymer ?
#
loop_
_entity_poly.entity_id
_entity_poly.type
_entity_poly.pdbx_seq_one_letter_code
_entity_poly.pdbx_strand_id
1 'polypeptide(L)'
;MNNKKDLVIGFISGIICTCVGVFLYIIMFSKLGTKDIVSHALQFKFVSRGALLNLGLFFLFLNRKQDEKAKGVLIATLIIGLIFIINRL
;
A
#
# COMPACT_ATOMS: atom_id res chain seq x y z
N MET A 1 -10.19 6.77 -23.04
CA MET A 1 -9.87 6.31 -21.66
C MET A 1 -11.09 5.62 -21.10
N ASN A 2 -10.93 4.42 -20.54
CA ASN A 2 -12.04 3.71 -19.90
C ASN A 2 -11.84 3.83 -18.39
N ASN A 3 -12.50 4.81 -17.77
CA ASN A 3 -12.29 5.23 -16.38
C ASN A 3 -12.29 4.05 -15.38
N LYS A 4 -13.09 3.00 -15.65
CA LYS A 4 -13.11 1.77 -14.85
C LYS A 4 -11.78 1.00 -14.86
N LYS A 5 -11.11 0.94 -16.01
CA LYS A 5 -9.80 0.27 -16.13
C LYS A 5 -8.72 1.01 -15.36
N ASP A 6 -8.72 2.33 -15.45
CA ASP A 6 -7.75 3.17 -14.74
C ASP A 6 -7.93 3.08 -13.23
N LEU A 7 -9.17 3.04 -12.73
CA LEU A 7 -9.46 2.79 -11.32
C LEU A 7 -8.90 1.44 -10.84
N VAL A 8 -9.10 0.37 -11.60
CA VAL A 8 -8.57 -0.96 -11.26
C VAL A 8 -7.04 -0.98 -11.29
N ILE A 9 -6.41 -0.32 -12.27
CA ILE A 9 -4.95 -0.19 -12.33
C ILE A 9 -4.42 0.56 -11.10
N GLY A 10 -5.07 1.66 -10.73
CA GLY A 10 -4.76 2.41 -9.51
C GLY A 10 -4.88 1.55 -8.26
N PHE A 11 -5.95 0.78 -8.15
CA PHE A 11 -6.19 -0.12 -7.02
C PHE A 11 -5.11 -1.19 -6.88
N ILE A 12 -4.82 -1.93 -7.96
CA ILE A 12 -3.79 -2.98 -7.96
C ILE A 12 -2.41 -2.40 -7.67
N SER A 13 -2.07 -1.28 -8.30
CA SER A 13 -0.78 -0.61 -8.07
C SER A 13 -0.62 -0.11 -6.64
N GLY A 14 -1.70 0.36 -6.00
CA GLY A 14 -1.69 0.75 -4.58
C GLY A 14 -1.45 -0.42 -3.63
N ILE A 15 -2.03 -1.59 -3.91
CA ILE A 15 -1.75 -2.82 -3.15
C ILE A 15 -0.27 -3.20 -3.29
N ILE A 16 0.25 -3.26 -4.52
CA ILE A 16 1.65 -3.60 -4.79
C ILE A 16 2.59 -2.62 -4.10
N CYS A 17 2.30 -1.32 -4.18
CA CYS A 17 3.10 -0.27 -3.54
C CYS A 17 3.13 -0.43 -2.02
N THR A 18 2.01 -0.79 -1.41
CA THR A 18 1.93 -1.08 0.02
C THR A 18 2.79 -2.30 0.38
N CYS A 19 2.70 -3.41 -0.37
CA CYS A 19 3.53 -4.59 -0.14
C CYS A 19 5.02 -4.28 -0.26
N VAL A 20 5.42 -3.52 -1.29
CA VAL A 20 6.79 -3.06 -1.48
C VAL A 20 7.24 -2.16 -0.33
N GLY A 21 6.38 -1.23 0.10
CA GLY A 21 6.68 -0.34 1.23
C GLY A 21 6.88 -1.10 2.54
N VAL A 22 6.07 -2.13 2.80
CA VAL A 22 6.24 -3.00 3.98
C VAL A 22 7.56 -3.75 3.89
N PHE A 23 7.86 -4.34 2.74
CA PHE A 23 9.09 -5.09 2.53
C PHE A 23 10.35 -4.22 2.69
N LEU A 24 10.37 -3.04 2.06
CA LEU A 24 11.43 -2.06 2.20
C LEU A 24 11.58 -1.59 3.65
N TYR A 25 10.47 -1.33 4.33
CA TYR A 25 10.50 -0.93 5.73
C TYR A 25 11.12 -2.00 6.63
N ILE A 26 10.78 -3.29 6.42
CA ILE A 26 11.34 -4.38 7.19
C ILE A 26 12.85 -4.51 6.96
N ILE A 27 13.31 -4.44 5.70
CA ILE A 27 14.74 -4.57 5.38
C ILE A 27 15.56 -3.39 5.92
N MET A 28 15.05 -2.16 5.80
CA MET A 28 15.81 -0.96 6.18
C MET A 28 15.80 -0.69 7.68
N PHE A 29 14.68 -0.98 8.37
CA PHE A 29 14.47 -0.55 9.76
C PHE A 29 14.37 -1.71 10.76
N SER A 30 14.19 -2.94 10.30
CA SER A 30 14.07 -4.09 11.19
C SER A 30 15.37 -4.88 11.24
N LYS A 31 15.93 -5.07 12.45
CA LYS A 31 17.03 -6.02 12.71
C LYS A 31 16.56 -7.49 12.72
N LEU A 32 15.42 -7.78 12.09
CA LEU A 32 14.85 -9.13 12.05
C LEU A 32 15.65 -10.00 11.09
N GLY A 33 15.96 -11.24 11.50
CA GLY A 33 16.52 -12.24 10.61
C GLY A 33 15.51 -12.63 9.52
N THR A 34 16.00 -13.07 8.36
CA THR A 34 15.18 -13.33 7.15
C THR A 34 14.00 -14.27 7.37
N LYS A 35 14.08 -15.14 8.38
CA LYS A 35 13.05 -16.15 8.72
C LYS A 35 11.81 -15.55 9.39
N ASP A 36 11.92 -14.40 10.05
CA ASP A 36 10.82 -13.78 10.81
C ASP A 36 10.08 -12.69 10.03
N ILE A 37 10.55 -12.37 8.82
CA ILE A 37 10.01 -11.28 7.98
C ILE A 37 8.54 -11.54 7.62
N VAL A 38 8.20 -12.78 7.26
CA VAL A 38 6.85 -13.12 6.77
C VAL A 38 5.82 -13.04 7.89
N SER A 39 6.17 -13.53 9.09
CA SER A 39 5.27 -13.49 10.25
C SER A 39 5.07 -12.07 10.78
N HIS A 40 6.09 -11.21 10.70
CA HIS A 40 6.01 -9.83 11.17
C HIS A 40 5.44 -8.86 10.13
N ALA A 41 5.56 -9.15 8.83
CA ALA A 41 5.04 -8.31 7.76
C ALA A 41 3.52 -8.10 7.83
N LEU A 42 2.79 -9.09 8.36
CA LEU A 42 1.34 -9.02 8.55
C LEU A 42 0.93 -8.26 9.82
N GLN A 43 1.86 -7.77 10.64
CA GLN A 43 1.48 -6.97 11.80
C GLN A 43 1.12 -5.53 11.35
N PHE A 44 0.03 -5.01 11.92
CA PHE A 44 -0.48 -3.66 11.68
C PHE A 44 0.61 -2.58 11.72
N LYS A 45 1.57 -2.72 12.65
CA LYS A 45 2.69 -1.79 12.83
C LYS A 45 3.54 -1.62 11.56
N PHE A 46 3.81 -2.70 10.83
CA PHE A 46 4.61 -2.65 9.61
C PHE A 46 3.77 -2.21 8.41
N VAL A 47 2.52 -2.69 8.30
CA VAL A 47 1.62 -2.29 7.20
C VAL A 47 1.28 -0.81 7.23
N SER A 48 0.99 -0.25 8.40
CA SER A 48 0.74 1.19 8.54
C SER A 48 1.93 2.04 8.06
N ARG A 49 3.16 1.57 8.26
CA ARG A 49 4.39 2.27 7.84
C ARG A 49 4.67 2.07 6.36
N GLY A 50 4.43 0.86 5.83
CA GLY A 50 4.56 0.57 4.41
C GLY A 50 3.51 1.29 3.54
N ALA A 51 2.30 1.48 4.07
CA ALA A 51 1.23 2.22 3.40
C ALA A 51 1.57 3.70 3.14
N LEU A 52 2.52 4.28 3.90
CA LEU A 52 3.01 5.64 3.64
C LEU A 52 3.63 5.77 2.24
N LEU A 53 4.28 4.71 1.75
CA LEU A 53 4.89 4.69 0.42
C LEU A 53 3.83 4.78 -0.70
N ASN A 54 2.60 4.34 -0.41
CA ASN A 54 1.47 4.44 -1.31
C ASN A 54 1.02 5.89 -1.57
N LEU A 55 1.25 6.82 -0.62
CA LEU A 55 1.04 8.26 -0.88
C LEU A 55 1.97 8.78 -1.97
N GLY A 56 3.20 8.28 -2.05
CA GLY A 56 4.13 8.64 -3.13
C GLY A 56 3.57 8.26 -4.51
N LEU A 57 3.00 7.05 -4.63
CA LEU A 57 2.36 6.60 -5.87
C LEU A 57 1.07 7.38 -6.17
N PHE A 58 0.28 7.70 -5.14
CA PHE A 58 -0.91 8.54 -5.26
C PHE A 58 -0.56 9.92 -5.84
N PHE A 59 0.42 10.62 -5.27
CA PHE A 59 0.86 11.92 -5.77
C PHE A 59 1.49 11.83 -7.17
N LEU A 60 2.19 10.73 -7.48
CA LEU A 60 2.70 10.49 -8.83
C LEU A 60 1.56 10.46 -9.86
N PHE A 61 0.47 9.74 -9.59
CA PHE A 61 -0.69 9.71 -10.50
C PHE A 61 -1.42 11.05 -10.57
N LEU A 62 -1.57 11.77 -9.45
CA LEU A 62 -2.14 13.13 -9.47
C LEU A 62 -1.30 14.08 -10.33
N ASN A 63 0.03 14.10 -10.15
CA ASN A 63 0.94 14.95 -10.93
C ASN A 63 0.91 14.62 -12.43
N ARG A 64 0.57 13.38 -12.79
CA ARG A 64 0.41 12.93 -14.19
C ARG A 64 -1.00 13.14 -14.75
N LYS A 65 -1.89 13.83 -14.02
CA LYS A 65 -3.30 14.01 -14.36
C LYS A 65 -4.05 12.69 -14.55
N GLN A 66 -3.69 11.66 -13.79
CA GLN A 66 -4.29 10.33 -13.82
C GLN A 66 -5.21 10.13 -12.61
N ASP A 67 -6.23 10.98 -12.50
CA ASP A 67 -7.08 11.08 -11.29
C ASP A 67 -7.82 9.78 -10.97
N GLU A 68 -8.29 9.04 -11.97
CA GLU A 68 -8.96 7.74 -11.76
C GLU A 68 -8.01 6.68 -11.18
N LYS A 69 -6.73 6.69 -11.57
CA LYS A 69 -5.72 5.81 -10.97
C LYS A 69 -5.41 6.24 -9.55
N ALA A 70 -5.29 7.55 -9.30
CA ALA A 70 -5.08 8.09 -7.96
C ALA A 70 -6.24 7.71 -7.02
N LYS A 71 -7.49 7.79 -7.49
CA LYS A 71 -8.67 7.28 -6.75
C LYS A 71 -8.57 5.80 -6.44
N GLY A 72 -8.17 4.97 -7.41
CA GLY A 72 -7.94 3.55 -7.19
C GLY A 72 -6.92 3.28 -6.08
N VAL A 73 -5.81 4.04 -6.06
CA VAL A 73 -4.78 3.95 -5.01
C VAL A 73 -5.34 4.30 -3.62
N LEU A 74 -6.15 5.35 -3.51
CA LEU A 74 -6.79 5.72 -2.24
C LEU A 74 -7.76 4.64 -1.75
N ILE A 75 -8.58 4.09 -2.64
CA ILE A 75 -9.52 3.01 -2.30
C ILE A 75 -8.76 1.80 -1.76
N ALA A 76 -7.65 1.41 -2.41
CA ALA A 76 -6.79 0.33 -1.92
C ALA A 76 -6.27 0.62 -0.49
N THR A 77 -5.79 1.84 -0.25
CA THR A 77 -5.26 2.24 1.06
C THR A 77 -6.34 2.17 2.15
N LEU A 78 -7.55 2.66 1.86
CA LEU A 78 -8.67 2.64 2.79
C LEU A 78 -9.11 1.20 3.11
N ILE A 79 -9.25 0.35 2.10
CA ILE A 79 -9.64 -1.06 2.29
C ILE A 79 -8.59 -1.82 3.10
N ILE A 80 -7.30 -1.67 2.77
CA ILE A 80 -6.22 -2.28 3.55
C ILE A 80 -6.28 -1.79 4.99
N GLY A 81 -6.38 -0.47 5.20
CA GLY A 81 -6.49 0.12 6.53
C GLY A 81 -7.68 -0.43 7.34
N LEU A 82 -8.86 -0.53 6.72
CA LEU A 82 -10.06 -1.10 7.34
C LEU A 82 -9.88 -2.57 7.72
N ILE A 83 -9.37 -3.41 6.82
CA ILE A 83 -9.08 -4.83 7.10
C ILE A 83 -8.16 -4.95 8.32
N PHE A 84 -7.15 -4.08 8.39
CA PHE A 84 -6.18 -4.06 9.46
C PHE A 84 -6.73 -3.57 10.80
N ILE A 85 -7.64 -2.59 10.79
CA ILE A 85 -8.34 -2.12 11.98
C ILE A 85 -9.27 -3.22 12.50
N ILE A 86 -10.06 -3.84 11.62
CA ILE A 86 -11.02 -4.89 11.99
C ILE A 86 -10.31 -6.12 12.57
N ASN A 87 -9.21 -6.59 11.95
CA ASN A 87 -8.43 -7.72 12.46
C ASN A 87 -7.67 -7.41 13.77
N ARG A 88 -7.58 -6.15 14.17
CA ARG A 88 -6.89 -5.72 15.40
C ARG A 88 -7.87 -5.49 16.57
N LEU A 89 -9.17 -5.30 16.30
CA LEU A 89 -10.22 -5.37 17.31
C LEU A 89 -10.40 -6.81 17.79
#